data_AF-A0A7V3N0T2-F1
#
_entry.id   AF-A0A7V3N0T2-F1
#
_cell.length_a   1.000
_cell.length_b   1.000
_cell.length_c   1.000
_cell.angle_alpha   90.00
_cell.angle_beta   90.00
_cell.angle_gamma   90.00
#
_symmetry.space_group_name_H-M   'P 1'
#
loop_
_entity.id
_entity.type
_entity.pdbx_description
1 polymer ?
#
loop_
_entity_poly.entity_id
_entity_poly.type
_entity_poly.pdbx_seq_one_letter_code
_entity_poly.pdbx_strand_id
1 'polypeptide(L)'
;MDIGRDQARQFWEERYAGADRVWSGRVNTRLVEVAAGMTPGSALDLGCGEGADALWLAENGWHVVAVDISETALQRAAAAATERNVLDRIDFQRHDLSESFPDG
;
A
#
# COMPACT_ATOMS: atom_id res chain seq x y z
N MET A 1 22.62 -19.26 -2.53
CA MET A 1 21.27 -19.83 -2.61
C MET A 1 20.56 -19.36 -1.36
N ASP A 2 19.79 -18.29 -1.46
CA ASP A 2 19.27 -17.55 -0.30
C ASP A 2 17.84 -17.99 0.01
N ILE A 3 17.75 -19.03 0.83
CA ILE A 3 16.54 -19.79 1.10
C ILE A 3 15.52 -18.95 1.93
N GLY A 4 15.96 -17.87 2.59
CA GLY A 4 15.07 -16.99 3.37
C GLY A 4 14.38 -15.89 2.55
N ARG A 5 14.96 -15.51 1.41
CA ARG A 5 14.56 -14.32 0.63
C ARG A 5 13.39 -14.58 -0.30
N ASP A 6 13.47 -15.68 -1.05
CA ASP A 6 12.34 -16.17 -1.84
C ASP A 6 11.15 -16.55 -0.97
N GLN A 7 11.41 -16.98 0.28
CA GLN A 7 10.35 -17.30 1.24
C GLN A 7 9.53 -16.08 1.65
N ALA A 8 10.14 -14.92 1.91
CA ALA A 8 9.38 -13.73 2.35
C ALA A 8 8.41 -13.24 1.26
N ARG A 9 8.89 -13.16 0.01
CA ARG A 9 8.07 -12.81 -1.15
C ARG A 9 6.98 -13.85 -1.39
N GLN A 10 7.32 -15.14 -1.48
CA GLN A 10 6.33 -16.20 -1.71
C GLN A 10 5.30 -16.26 -0.58
N PHE A 11 5.72 -16.08 0.66
CA PHE A 11 4.82 -16.07 1.81
C PHE A 11 3.75 -14.98 1.72
N TRP A 12 4.14 -13.74 1.38
CA TRP A 12 3.17 -12.65 1.25
C TRP A 12 2.29 -12.80 0.01
N GLU A 13 2.86 -13.20 -1.13
CA GLU A 13 2.06 -13.47 -2.34
C GLU A 13 1.05 -14.59 -2.12
N GLU A 14 1.44 -15.71 -1.50
CA GLU A 14 0.52 -16.80 -1.18
C GLU A 14 -0.56 -16.35 -0.19
N ARG A 15 -0.19 -15.53 0.80
CA ARG A 15 -1.14 -14.99 1.78
C ARG A 15 -2.17 -14.07 1.13
N TYR A 16 -1.77 -13.21 0.19
CA TYR A 16 -2.70 -12.36 -0.56
C TYR A 16 -3.51 -13.17 -1.59
N ALA A 17 -2.89 -14.10 -2.32
CA ALA A 17 -3.56 -14.91 -3.34
C ALA A 17 -4.60 -15.88 -2.74
N GLY A 18 -4.34 -16.43 -1.56
CA GLY A 18 -5.19 -17.45 -0.92
C GLY A 18 -6.42 -16.93 -0.17
N ALA A 19 -6.56 -15.62 0.01
CA ALA A 19 -7.70 -15.02 0.72
C ALA A 19 -8.37 -13.91 -0.11
N ASP A 20 -9.70 -13.92 -0.16
CA ASP A 20 -10.50 -12.89 -0.86
C ASP A 20 -10.22 -11.47 -0.34
N ARG A 21 -9.80 -11.33 0.92
CA ARG A 21 -9.29 -10.10 1.55
C ARG A 21 -8.49 -10.44 2.80
N VAL A 22 -7.21 -10.09 2.84
CA VAL A 22 -6.36 -10.40 4.01
C VAL A 22 -6.54 -9.35 5.12
N TRP A 23 -6.86 -8.10 4.74
CA TRP A 23 -7.08 -6.99 5.67
C TRP A 23 -8.50 -6.42 5.60
N SER A 24 -8.89 -5.70 6.65
CA SER A 24 -10.25 -5.16 6.84
C SER A 24 -10.70 -4.16 5.76
N GLY A 25 -9.76 -3.67 4.93
CA GLY A 25 -9.99 -2.59 3.97
C GLY A 25 -10.24 -1.23 4.62
N ARG A 26 -10.00 -1.09 5.93
CA ARG A 26 -10.19 0.15 6.69
C ARG A 26 -8.86 0.77 7.05
N VAL A 27 -8.80 2.10 6.95
CA VAL A 27 -7.67 2.91 7.41
C VAL A 27 -7.35 2.65 8.87
N ASN A 28 -6.07 2.71 9.22
CA ASN A 28 -5.60 2.68 10.58
C ASN A 28 -6.06 3.95 11.33
N THR A 29 -6.74 3.77 12.46
CA THR A 29 -7.25 4.88 13.27
C THR A 29 -6.14 5.84 13.71
N ARG A 30 -4.92 5.34 13.97
CA ARG A 30 -3.75 6.18 14.32
C ARG A 30 -3.38 7.14 13.19
N LEU A 31 -3.46 6.69 11.93
CA LEU A 31 -3.17 7.54 10.78
C LEU A 31 -4.17 8.70 10.73
N VAL A 32 -5.46 8.38 10.89
CA VAL A 32 -6.53 9.39 10.89
C VAL A 32 -6.33 10.40 12.02
N GLU A 33 -6.02 9.94 13.23
CA GLU A 33 -5.75 10.80 14.40
C GLU A 33 -4.67 11.86 14.13
N VAL A 34 -3.64 11.50 13.36
CA VAL A 34 -2.51 12.39 13.06
C VAL A 34 -2.79 13.26 11.84
N ALA A 35 -3.28 12.66 10.74
CA ALA A 35 -3.34 13.32 9.43
C ALA A 35 -4.61 14.16 9.20
N ALA A 36 -5.72 13.89 9.91
CA ALA A 36 -7.01 14.54 9.63
C ALA A 36 -6.99 16.07 9.78
N GLY A 37 -6.11 16.62 10.62
CA GLY A 37 -5.97 18.07 10.83
C GLY A 37 -4.84 18.71 10.03
N MET A 38 -4.09 17.94 9.25
CA MET A 38 -2.93 18.41 8.51
C MET A 38 -3.33 18.92 7.12
N THR A 39 -2.62 19.94 6.63
CA THR A 39 -2.73 20.35 5.22
C THR A 39 -2.16 19.23 4.34
N PRO A 40 -2.93 18.70 3.36
CA PRO A 40 -2.45 17.63 2.49
C PRO A 40 -1.25 18.04 1.65
N GLY A 41 -0.31 17.09 1.50
CA GLY A 41 0.88 17.21 0.66
C GLY A 41 1.23 15.85 0.05
N SER A 42 2.48 15.43 0.18
CA SER A 42 2.94 14.09 -0.21
C SER A 42 3.07 13.16 0.99
N ALA A 43 2.77 11.88 0.81
CA ALA A 43 2.92 10.83 1.80
C ALA A 43 3.60 9.59 1.20
N LEU A 44 4.34 8.86 2.03
CA LEU A 44 4.95 7.58 1.68
C LEU A 44 4.40 6.49 2.61
N ASP A 45 3.77 5.47 2.04
CA ASP A 45 3.18 4.32 2.75
C ASP A 45 4.02 3.06 2.47
N LEU A 46 4.79 2.61 3.47
CA LEU A 46 5.73 1.48 3.36
C LEU A 46 5.09 0.20 3.89
N GLY A 47 4.96 -0.82 3.04
CA GLY A 47 4.21 -2.03 3.35
C GLY A 47 2.70 -1.77 3.31
N CYS A 48 2.23 -1.10 2.26
CA CYS A 48 0.87 -0.60 2.15
C CYS A 48 -0.19 -1.71 2.03
N GLY A 49 0.21 -2.94 1.71
CA GLY A 49 -0.68 -4.07 1.47
C GLY A 49 -1.74 -3.72 0.42
N GLU A 50 -3.01 -3.95 0.76
CA GLU A 50 -4.16 -3.64 -0.11
C GLU A 50 -4.54 -2.13 -0.09
N GLY A 51 -3.69 -1.27 0.48
CA GLY A 51 -3.72 0.18 0.30
C GLY A 51 -4.70 0.95 1.17
N ALA A 52 -5.21 0.39 2.29
CA ALA A 52 -6.25 1.04 3.08
C ALA A 52 -5.87 2.45 3.59
N ASP A 53 -4.60 2.64 3.97
CA ASP A 53 -4.07 3.92 4.46
C ASP A 53 -3.80 4.88 3.28
N ALA A 54 -3.11 4.41 2.25
CA ALA A 54 -2.90 5.15 1.00
C ALA A 54 -4.20 5.66 0.35
N LEU A 55 -5.24 4.83 0.28
CA LEU A 55 -6.55 5.19 -0.27
C LEU A 55 -7.21 6.30 0.54
N TRP A 56 -7.19 6.18 1.87
CA TRP A 56 -7.78 7.19 2.74
C TRP A 56 -7.04 8.52 2.62
N LEU A 57 -5.71 8.51 2.60
CA LEU A 57 -4.90 9.72 2.39
C LEU A 57 -5.24 10.37 1.03
N ALA A 58 -5.32 9.60 -0.04
CA ALA A 58 -5.64 10.10 -1.37
C ALA A 58 -7.05 10.70 -1.46
N GLU A 59 -8.04 10.06 -0.85
CA GLU A 59 -9.41 10.58 -0.67
C GLU A 59 -9.41 11.92 0.08
N ASN A 60 -8.45 12.12 0.99
CA ASN A 60 -8.28 13.34 1.78
C ASN A 60 -7.29 14.36 1.18
N GLY A 61 -6.95 14.25 -0.10
CA GLY A 61 -6.19 15.29 -0.80
C GLY A 61 -4.69 15.05 -0.91
N TRP A 62 -4.17 13.96 -0.36
CA TRP A 62 -2.75 13.65 -0.41
C TRP A 62 -2.35 13.02 -1.73
N HIS A 63 -1.10 13.24 -2.16
CA HIS A 63 -0.43 12.40 -3.16
C HIS A 63 0.39 11.36 -2.41
N VAL A 64 0.25 10.09 -2.77
CA VAL A 64 0.82 8.98 -2.01
C VAL A 64 1.72 8.15 -2.91
N VAL A 65 2.94 7.86 -2.46
CA VAL A 65 3.71 6.72 -2.97
C VAL A 65 3.41 5.54 -2.03
N ALA A 66 2.84 4.47 -2.56
CA ALA A 66 2.41 3.31 -1.80
C ALA A 66 3.22 2.08 -2.23
N VAL A 67 3.94 1.49 -1.28
CA VAL A 67 4.94 0.47 -1.55
C VAL A 67 4.59 -0.85 -0.87
N ASP A 68 4.65 -1.93 -1.62
CA ASP A 68 4.57 -3.28 -1.06
C ASP A 68 5.47 -4.26 -1.84
N ILE A 69 5.83 -5.38 -1.21
CA ILE A 69 6.57 -6.46 -1.87
C ILE A 69 5.64 -7.33 -2.71
N SER A 70 4.35 -7.38 -2.38
CA SER A 70 3.35 -8.20 -3.07
C SER A 70 2.71 -7.47 -4.24
N GLU A 71 2.92 -7.99 -5.45
CA GLU A 71 2.27 -7.55 -6.66
C GLU A 71 0.75 -7.77 -6.60
N THR A 72 0.30 -8.87 -6.00
CA THR A 72 -1.14 -9.14 -5.77
C THR A 72 -1.79 -8.05 -4.91
N ALA A 73 -1.13 -7.65 -3.82
CA ALA A 73 -1.63 -6.62 -2.92
C ALA A 73 -1.74 -5.26 -3.63
N LEU A 74 -0.71 -4.88 -4.40
CA LEU A 74 -0.70 -3.64 -5.18
C LEU A 74 -1.77 -3.62 -6.28
N GLN A 75 -2.00 -4.74 -6.97
CA GLN A 75 -3.08 -4.84 -7.96
C GLN A 75 -4.47 -4.64 -7.33
N ARG A 76 -4.72 -5.23 -6.16
CA ARG A 76 -5.97 -5.03 -5.40
C ARG A 76 -6.12 -3.59 -4.94
N ALA A 77 -5.04 -2.97 -4.45
CA ALA A 77 -5.04 -1.58 -4.02
C ALA A 77 -5.34 -0.63 -5.20
N ALA A 78 -4.73 -0.86 -6.36
CA ALA A 78 -4.97 -0.07 -7.57
C ALA A 78 -6.41 -0.22 -8.10
N ALA A 79 -6.98 -1.43 -8.04
CA ALA A 79 -8.38 -1.64 -8.36
C ALA A 79 -9.31 -0.84 -7.42
N ALA A 80 -9.08 -0.90 -6.11
CA ALA A 80 -9.84 -0.12 -5.13
C ALA A 80 -9.66 1.40 -5.31
N ALA A 81 -8.46 1.86 -5.69
CA ALA A 81 -8.19 3.28 -6.00
C ALA A 81 -8.97 3.76 -7.23
N THR A 82 -9.10 2.89 -8.23
CA THR A 82 -9.91 3.14 -9.42
C THR A 82 -11.39 3.28 -9.05
N GLU A 83 -11.92 2.34 -8.24
CA GLU A 83 -13.32 2.38 -7.78
C GLU A 83 -13.65 3.66 -6.98
N ARG A 84 -12.66 4.19 -6.25
CA ARG A 84 -12.77 5.41 -5.44
C ARG A 84 -12.44 6.70 -6.21
N ASN A 85 -12.00 6.60 -7.46
CA ASN A 85 -11.56 7.71 -8.30
C ASN A 85 -10.40 8.52 -7.70
N VAL A 86 -9.41 7.82 -7.12
CA VAL A 86 -8.21 8.44 -6.52
C VAL A 86 -6.90 7.84 -7.06
N LEU A 87 -6.96 7.02 -8.10
CA LEU A 87 -5.78 6.38 -8.69
C LEU A 87 -4.75 7.40 -9.19
N ASP A 88 -5.19 8.57 -9.66
CA ASP A 88 -4.32 9.66 -10.12
C ASP A 88 -3.47 10.30 -9.00
N ARG A 89 -3.79 10.00 -7.74
CA ARG A 89 -3.08 10.49 -6.56
C ARG A 89 -2.19 9.46 -5.90
N ILE A 90 -2.17 8.21 -6.39
CA ILE A 90 -1.40 7.15 -5.77
C ILE A 90 -0.46 6.53 -6.81
N ASP A 91 0.84 6.60 -6.52
CA ASP A 91 1.86 5.85 -7.24
C ASP A 91 2.15 4.54 -6.50
N PHE A 92 1.71 3.42 -7.08
CA PHE A 92 1.92 2.09 -6.51
C PHE A 92 3.23 1.50 -7.03
N GLN A 93 4.17 1.24 -6.12
CA GLN A 93 5.49 0.75 -6.47
C GLN A 93 5.78 -0.58 -5.76
N ARG A 94 6.33 -1.54 -6.51
CA ARG A 94 6.76 -2.81 -5.91
C ARG A 94 8.21 -2.73 -5.49
N HIS A 95 8.47 -2.80 -4.19
CA HIS A 95 9.82 -2.89 -3.65
C HIS A 95 9.94 -3.99 -2.60
N ASP A 96 11.05 -4.72 -2.65
CA ASP A 96 11.61 -5.32 -1.46
C ASP A 96 12.44 -4.25 -0.76
N LEU A 97 11.92 -3.74 0.38
CA LEU A 97 12.56 -2.68 1.16
C LEU A 97 13.87 -3.10 1.84
N SER A 98 14.24 -4.39 1.75
CA SER A 98 15.59 -4.83 2.13
C SER A 98 16.63 -4.63 1.01
N GLU A 99 16.19 -4.34 -0.22
CA GLU A 99 17.05 -4.22 -1.41
C GLU A 99 16.92 -2.88 -2.14
N SER A 100 15.72 -2.32 -2.17
CA SER A 100 15.40 -1.13 -2.96
C SER A 100 14.40 -0.25 -2.22
N PHE A 101 14.47 1.05 -2.47
CA PHE A 101 13.60 2.05 -1.87
C PHE A 101 13.00 2.94 -2.95
N PRO A 102 11.79 3.48 -2.72
CA PRO A 102 11.22 4.51 -3.58
C PRO A 102 12.03 5.81 -3.46
N ASP A 103 12.05 6.61 -4.54
CA ASP A 103 12.76 7.89 -4.56
C ASP A 103 12.05 8.99 -3.74
N GLY A 104 10.74 8.83 -3.49
CA GLY A 104 9.90 9.76 -2.73
C GLY A 104 9.00 10.63 -3.58
#